data_AF-A0A520C0U8-F1
#
_entry.id   AF-A0A520C0U8-F1
#
_cell.length_a   1.000
_cell.length_b   1.000
_cell.length_c   1.000
_cell.angle_alpha   90.00
_cell.angle_beta   90.00
_cell.angle_gamma   90.00
#
_symmetry.space_group_name_H-M   'P 1'
#
loop_
_entity.id
_entity.type
_entity.pdbx_description
1 polymer ?
#
loop_
_entity_poly.entity_id
_entity_poly.type
_entity_poly.pdbx_seq_one_letter_code
_entity_poly.pdbx_strand_id
1 'polypeptide(L)'
;MDNNNKKLFLLDGMALMYRAHFALSKNPRFTSSGINTSAVMGFTNTLLDVLKKEKPTHIAVVFDTEAPTERHTSFEAYKAHRQAMPEDLAAAMPYVIKLITGFNIPVITSDGYEADDIIGT
;
A
#
# COMPACT_ATOMS: atom_id res chain seq x y z
N MET A 1 12.12 1.18 -35.00
CA MET A 1 10.77 0.81 -34.51
C MET A 1 10.78 1.05 -33.01
N ASP A 2 10.30 2.21 -32.58
CA ASP A 2 10.17 2.50 -31.15
C ASP A 2 9.00 1.68 -30.61
N ASN A 3 9.30 0.51 -30.05
CA ASN A 3 8.35 -0.24 -29.25
C ASN A 3 8.16 0.54 -27.94
N ASN A 4 7.36 1.60 -28.02
CA ASN A 4 6.97 2.48 -26.93
C ASN A 4 5.99 1.75 -26.01
N ASN A 5 6.45 0.67 -25.39
CA ASN A 5 5.64 -0.20 -24.55
C ASN A 5 5.46 0.47 -23.18
N LYS A 6 4.57 1.47 -23.16
CA LYS A 6 4.18 2.18 -21.94
C LYS A 6 3.51 1.18 -21.00
N LYS A 7 4.17 0.90 -19.88
CA LYS A 7 3.64 0.12 -18.77
C LYS A 7 3.29 1.04 -17.61
N LEU A 8 2.03 1.01 -17.20
CA LEU A 8 1.52 1.66 -16.00
C LEU A 8 1.35 0.59 -14.90
N PHE A 9 1.87 0.88 -13.70
CA PHE A 9 1.69 0.06 -12.52
C PHE A 9 0.96 0.87 -11.45
N LEU A 10 -0.22 0.41 -11.06
CA LEU A 10 -0.97 0.94 -9.93
C LEU A 10 -0.91 -0.11 -8.82
N LEU A 11 -0.30 0.26 -7.70
CA LEU A 11 -0.08 -0.65 -6.58
C LEU A 11 -1.10 -0.35 -5.48
N ASP A 12 -1.85 -1.37 -5.06
CA ASP A 12 -2.63 -1.30 -3.81
C ASP A 12 -1.66 -1.32 -2.61
N GLY A 13 -1.54 -0.16 -1.96
CA GLY A 13 -0.66 0.07 -0.84
C GLY A 13 -1.04 -0.73 0.40
N MET A 14 -2.35 -0.84 0.70
CA MET A 14 -2.84 -1.58 1.86
C MET A 14 -2.58 -3.08 1.73
N ALA A 15 -2.91 -3.67 0.58
CA ALA A 15 -2.66 -5.09 0.34
C ALA A 15 -1.17 -5.43 0.41
N LEU A 16 -0.29 -4.56 -0.11
CA LEU A 16 1.16 -4.73 -0.02
C LEU A 16 1.66 -4.64 1.43
N MET A 17 1.16 -3.68 2.21
CA MET A 17 1.52 -3.52 3.61
C MET A 17 1.09 -4.72 4.47
N TYR A 18 -0.14 -5.21 4.32
CA TYR A 18 -0.62 -6.40 5.04
C TYR A 18 0.23 -7.63 4.71
N ARG A 19 0.51 -7.86 3.43
CA ARG A 19 1.38 -8.95 2.98
C ARG A 19 2.77 -8.85 3.59
N ALA A 20 3.36 -7.65 3.63
CA ALA A 20 4.66 -7.40 4.24
C ALA A 20 4.66 -7.66 5.75
N HIS A 21 3.63 -7.19 6.46
CA HIS A 21 3.48 -7.40 7.90
C HIS A 21 3.40 -8.89 8.25
N PHE A 22 2.55 -9.66 7.57
CA PHE A 22 2.41 -11.08 7.85
C PHE A 22 3.62 -11.91 7.42
N ALA A 23 4.31 -11.53 6.34
CA ALA A 23 5.52 -12.22 5.88
C ALA A 23 6.65 -12.21 6.92
N LEU A 24 6.75 -11.15 7.72
CA LEU A 24 7.78 -10.99 8.75
C LEU A 24 7.24 -11.12 10.18
N SER A 25 5.97 -11.45 10.36
CA SER A 25 5.32 -11.56 11.67
C SER A 25 5.99 -12.58 12.61
N LYS A 26 6.56 -13.66 12.06
CA LYS A 26 7.30 -14.68 12.85
C LYS A 26 8.68 -14.22 13.30
N ASN A 27 9.29 -13.26 12.60
CA ASN A 27 10.63 -12.74 12.87
C ASN A 27 10.64 -11.21 12.65
N PRO A 28 9.95 -10.45 13.52
CA PRO A 28 9.78 -9.02 13.35
C PRO A 28 11.12 -8.29 13.45
N ARG A 29 11.23 -7.18 12.72
CA ARG A 29 12.39 -6.30 12.70
C ARG A 29 12.08 -5.03 13.47
N PHE A 30 13.01 -4.61 14.32
CA PHE A 30 12.89 -3.39 15.12
C PHE A 30 14.12 -2.51 14.93
N THR A 31 13.94 -1.19 15.04
CA THR A 31 15.05 -0.25 15.19
C THR A 31 15.66 -0.36 16.59
N SER A 32 16.83 0.25 16.81
CA SER A 32 17.41 0.41 18.15
C SER A 32 16.53 1.22 19.11
N SER A 33 15.62 2.04 18.58
CA SER A 33 14.61 2.80 19.34
C SER A 33 13.30 2.03 19.57
N GLY A 34 13.21 0.76 19.17
CA GLY A 34 12.05 -0.10 19.41
C GLY A 34 10.90 0.03 18.41
N ILE A 35 11.09 0.71 17.27
CA ILE A 35 10.04 0.86 16.25
C ILE A 35 10.00 -0.38 15.36
N ASN A 36 8.83 -1.01 15.20
CA ASN A 36 8.64 -2.14 14.29
C ASN A 36 8.76 -1.69 12.83
N THR A 37 9.75 -2.20 12.10
CA THR A 37 10.03 -1.86 10.69
C THR A 37 9.66 -2.97 9.72
N SER A 38 9.05 -4.06 10.20
CA SER A 38 8.75 -5.25 9.39
C SER A 38 7.91 -4.93 8.16
N ALA A 39 6.79 -4.21 8.34
CA ALA A 39 5.91 -3.83 7.25
C ALA A 39 6.61 -2.90 6.25
N VAL A 40 7.37 -1.91 6.73
CA VAL A 40 8.13 -0.96 5.90
C VAL A 40 9.19 -1.70 5.07
N MET A 41 9.97 -2.58 5.71
CA MET A 41 11.02 -3.35 5.04
C MET A 41 10.43 -4.31 3.99
N GLY A 42 9.38 -5.05 4.33
CA GLY A 42 8.73 -5.96 3.39
C GLY A 42 8.07 -5.24 2.21
N PHE A 43 7.44 -4.09 2.47
CA PHE A 43 6.89 -3.23 1.41
C PHE A 43 8.00 -2.75 0.47
N THR A 44 9.10 -2.24 1.04
CA THR A 44 10.26 -1.74 0.28
C THR A 44 10.85 -2.81 -0.63
N ASN A 45 11.03 -4.03 -0.10
CA ASN A 45 11.55 -5.15 -0.88
C ASN A 45 10.63 -5.46 -2.07
N THR A 46 9.32 -5.48 -1.83
CA THR A 46 8.34 -5.75 -2.89
C THR A 46 8.33 -4.64 -3.95
N LEU A 47 8.39 -3.37 -3.52
CA LEU A 47 8.47 -2.23 -4.42
C LEU A 47 9.74 -2.28 -5.29
N LEU A 48 10.91 -2.52 -4.68
CA LEU A 48 12.17 -2.63 -5.41
C LEU A 48 12.16 -3.79 -6.41
N ASP A 49 11.55 -4.91 -6.06
CA ASP A 49 11.38 -6.05 -6.94
C ASP A 49 10.53 -5.71 -8.17
N VAL A 50 9.39 -5.03 -7.96
CA VAL A 50 8.53 -4.55 -9.07
C VAL A 50 9.31 -3.60 -9.98
N LEU A 51 9.99 -2.60 -9.42
CA LEU A 51 10.76 -1.63 -10.19
C LEU A 51 11.86 -2.30 -11.03
N LYS A 52 12.57 -3.29 -10.46
CA LYS A 52 13.67 -4.00 -11.15
C LYS A 52 13.20 -4.96 -12.22
N LYS A 53 12.16 -5.74 -11.93
CA LYS A 53 11.66 -6.82 -12.81
C LYS A 53 10.80 -6.26 -13.93
N GLU A 54 9.85 -5.39 -13.59
CA GLU A 54 8.82 -4.93 -14.53
C GLU A 54 9.24 -3.71 -15.33
N LYS A 55 10.14 -2.89 -14.75
CA LYS A 55 10.64 -1.63 -15.32
C LYS A 55 9.49 -0.77 -15.86
N PRO A 56 8.53 -0.40 -14.99
CA PRO A 56 7.37 0.36 -15.41
C PRO A 56 7.79 1.73 -15.94
N THR A 57 7.07 2.21 -16.95
CA THR A 57 7.24 3.59 -17.43
C THR A 57 6.51 4.61 -16.54
N HIS A 58 5.44 4.16 -15.88
CA HIS A 58 4.62 4.95 -14.97
C HIS A 58 4.26 4.08 -13.77
N ILE A 59 4.30 4.65 -12.57
CA ILE A 59 3.95 3.94 -11.34
C ILE A 59 3.28 4.90 -10.36
N ALA A 60 2.28 4.40 -9.63
CA ALA A 60 1.70 5.08 -8.47
C ALA A 60 1.30 4.04 -7.41
N VAL A 61 1.22 4.48 -6.16
CA VAL A 61 0.67 3.68 -5.06
C VAL A 61 -0.65 4.31 -4.63
N VAL A 62 -1.68 3.47 -4.49
CA VAL A 62 -3.03 3.88 -4.13
C VAL A 62 -3.33 3.40 -2.73
N PHE A 63 -3.92 4.26 -1.91
CA PHE A 63 -4.41 3.91 -0.58
C PHE A 63 -5.89 4.26 -0.43
N ASP A 64 -6.56 3.48 0.42
CA ASP A 64 -7.88 3.83 0.94
C ASP A 64 -7.78 5.09 1.83
N THR A 65 -8.86 5.85 1.91
CA THR A 65 -9.03 6.91 2.92
C THR A 65 -9.86 6.40 4.09
N GLU A 66 -9.79 7.09 5.24
CA GLU A 66 -10.68 6.81 6.39
C GLU A 66 -12.11 7.33 6.15
N ALA A 67 -12.35 8.06 5.07
CA ALA A 67 -13.65 8.59 4.72
C ALA A 67 -14.62 7.45 4.37
N PRO A 68 -15.85 7.44 4.91
CA PRO A 68 -16.83 6.41 4.60
C PRO A 68 -17.15 6.43 3.10
N THR A 69 -17.05 5.28 2.45
CA THR A 69 -17.43 5.13 1.03
C THR A 69 -18.93 4.94 0.89
N GLU A 70 -19.50 5.24 -0.29
CA GLU A 70 -20.94 5.05 -0.55
C GLU A 70 -21.40 3.63 -0.23
N ARG A 71 -20.53 2.63 -0.44
CA ARG A 71 -20.79 1.21 -0.12
C ARG A 71 -20.99 0.97 1.37
N HIS A 72 -20.27 1.68 2.25
CA HIS A 72 -20.48 1.61 3.70
C HIS A 72 -21.82 2.24 4.10
N THR A 73 -22.26 3.28 3.40
CA THR A 73 -23.55 3.94 3.67
C THR A 73 -24.76 3.13 3.21
N SER A 74 -24.60 2.32 2.15
CA SER A 74 -25.68 1.51 1.58
C SER A 74 -25.88 0.14 2.27
N PHE A 75 -24.86 -0.39 2.97
CA PHE A 75 -24.91 -1.73 3.55
C PHE A 75 -24.00 -1.87 4.78
N GLU A 76 -24.57 -1.83 5.99
CA GLU A 76 -23.82 -1.92 7.26
C GLU A 76 -22.99 -3.21 7.40
N ALA A 77 -23.41 -4.31 6.78
CA ALA A 77 -22.65 -5.57 6.83
C ALA A 77 -21.48 -5.62 5.83
N TYR A 78 -21.30 -4.59 4.99
CA TYR A 78 -20.17 -4.51 4.08
C TYR A 78 -18.87 -4.38 4.88
N LYS A 79 -17.94 -5.34 4.69
CA LYS A 79 -16.67 -5.45 5.45
C LYS A 79 -16.78 -5.65 6.96
N ALA A 80 -17.98 -5.89 7.52
CA ALA A 80 -18.19 -6.08 8.96
C ALA A 80 -17.39 -7.25 9.58
N HIS A 81 -16.95 -8.22 8.76
CA HIS A 81 -16.09 -9.34 9.20
C HIS A 81 -14.59 -9.04 9.14
N ARG A 82 -14.17 -7.88 8.62
CA ARG A 82 -12.74 -7.52 8.60
C ARG A 82 -12.29 -7.23 10.02
N GLN A 83 -11.18 -7.84 10.42
CA GLN A 83 -10.51 -7.47 11.66
C GLN A 83 -10.00 -6.03 11.56
N ALA A 84 -10.00 -5.34 12.70
CA ALA A 84 -9.38 -4.03 12.81
C ALA A 84 -7.92 -4.08 12.34
N MET A 85 -7.46 -2.99 11.75
CA MET A 85 -6.07 -2.89 11.32
C MET A 85 -5.13 -3.11 12.51
N PRO A 86 -4.11 -3.99 12.40
CA PRO A 86 -3.14 -4.19 13.46
C PRO A 86 -2.42 -2.88 13.80
N GLU A 87 -2.22 -2.59 15.09
CA GLU A 87 -1.60 -1.35 15.57
C GLU A 87 -0.21 -1.13 14.95
N ASP A 88 0.60 -2.18 14.86
CA ASP A 88 1.91 -2.16 14.20
C ASP A 88 1.83 -1.74 12.73
N LEU A 89 0.76 -2.11 12.03
CA LEU A 89 0.55 -1.74 10.64
C LEU A 89 0.16 -0.26 10.52
N ALA A 90 -0.72 0.20 11.41
CA ALA A 90 -1.10 1.61 11.52
C ALA A 90 0.13 2.48 11.81
N ALA A 91 0.97 2.06 12.75
CA ALA A 91 2.22 2.75 13.11
C ALA A 91 3.23 2.77 11.95
N ALA A 92 3.23 1.76 11.08
CA ALA A 92 4.10 1.69 9.91
C ALA A 92 3.66 2.61 8.75
N MET A 93 2.37 2.93 8.64
CA MET A 93 1.79 3.68 7.52
C MET A 93 2.52 5.01 7.22
N PRO A 94 2.79 5.89 8.20
CA PRO A 94 3.46 7.17 7.92
C PRO A 94 4.87 6.98 7.34
N TYR A 95 5.55 5.90 7.72
CA TYR A 95 6.89 5.58 7.21
C TYR A 95 6.83 5.01 5.80
N VAL A 96 5.82 4.20 5.48
CA VAL A 96 5.58 3.70 4.12
C VAL A 96 5.28 4.85 3.17
N ILE A 97 4.41 5.79 3.54
CA ILE A 97 4.10 6.97 2.73
C ILE A 97 5.35 7.83 2.50
N LYS A 98 6.14 8.08 3.56
CA LYS A 98 7.42 8.79 3.45
C LYS A 98 8.40 8.08 2.52
N LEU A 99 8.46 6.75 2.59
CA LEU A 99 9.31 5.94 1.72
C LEU A 99 8.89 6.08 0.25
N ILE A 100 7.60 5.88 -0.06
CA ILE A 100 7.08 6.01 -1.44
C ILE A 100 7.37 7.41 -1.99
N THR A 101 7.12 8.45 -1.19
CA THR A 101 7.42 9.84 -1.54
C THR A 101 8.92 10.04 -1.78
N GLY A 102 9.79 9.42 -0.98
CA GLY A 102 11.24 9.45 -1.16
C GLY A 102 11.74 8.77 -2.44
N PHE A 103 10.97 7.82 -2.99
CA PHE A 103 11.20 7.25 -4.32
C PHE A 103 10.65 8.13 -5.46
N ASN A 104 10.07 9.30 -5.14
CA ASN A 104 9.34 10.15 -6.09
C ASN A 104 8.18 9.43 -6.79
N ILE A 105 7.53 8.50 -6.09
CA ILE A 105 6.35 7.81 -6.60
C ILE A 105 5.10 8.53 -6.07
N PRO A 106 4.13 8.88 -6.94
CA PRO A 106 2.87 9.45 -6.52
C PRO A 106 2.11 8.52 -5.56
N VAL A 107 1.59 9.10 -4.49
CA VAL A 107 0.61 8.48 -3.60
C VAL A 107 -0.76 9.04 -3.96
N ILE A 108 -1.68 8.18 -4.37
CA ILE A 108 -3.03 8.56 -4.80
C ILE A 108 -4.03 8.11 -3.73
N THR A 109 -4.92 9.02 -3.37
CA THR A 109 -6.04 8.78 -2.46
C THR A 109 -7.24 9.58 -2.98
N SER A 110 -8.45 9.13 -2.69
CA SER A 110 -9.67 9.85 -3.04
C SER A 110 -10.71 9.61 -1.95
N ASP A 111 -11.23 10.68 -1.36
CA ASP A 111 -12.25 10.59 -0.32
C ASP A 111 -13.52 9.96 -0.91
N GLY A 112 -14.10 9.00 -0.18
CA GLY A 112 -15.32 8.29 -0.60
C GLY A 112 -15.10 7.13 -1.57
N TYR A 113 -13.86 6.85 -1.99
CA TYR A 113 -13.50 5.74 -2.87
C TYR A 113 -12.45 4.82 -2.23
N GLU A 114 -12.54 3.52 -2.53
CA GLU A 114 -11.51 2.55 -2.14
C GLU A 114 -10.42 2.49 -3.21
N ALA A 115 -9.24 1.98 -2.83
CA ALA A 115 -8.10 1.80 -3.72
C ALA A 115 -8.48 1.01 -4.97
N ASP A 116 -9.31 -0.03 -4.82
CA ASP A 116 -9.83 -0.83 -5.94
C ASP A 116 -10.68 0.01 -6.90
N ASP A 117 -11.47 0.97 -6.40
CA ASP A 117 -12.29 1.85 -7.24
C ASP A 117 -11.41 2.86 -8.00
N ILE A 118 -10.40 3.41 -7.31
CA ILE A 118 -9.43 4.35 -7.91
C ILE A 118 -8.59 3.63 -8.98
N ILE A 119 -8.17 2.40 -8.73
CA ILE A 119 -7.39 1.58 -9.68
C ILE A 119 -8.25 1.19 -10.90
N GLY A 120 -9.55 0.96 -10.70
CA GLY A 120 -10.48 0.58 -11.77
C GLY A 120 -10.93 1.71 -12.69
N THR A 121 -10.57 2.97 -12.39
CA THR A 121 -10.93 4.17 -13.16
C THR A 121 -9.90 4.49 -14.23
#